data_AF-A0A8J6SV88-F1
#
_entry.id   AF-A0A8J6SV88-F1
#
_cell.length_a   1.000
_cell.length_b   1.000
_cell.length_c   1.000
_cell.angle_alpha   90.00
_cell.angle_beta   90.00
_cell.angle_gamma   90.00
#
_symmetry.space_group_name_H-M   'P 1'
#
loop_
_entity.id
_entity.type
_entity.pdbx_description
1 polymer ?
#
loop_
_entity_poly.entity_id
_entity_poly.type
_entity_poly.pdbx_seq_one_letter_code
_entity_poly.pdbx_strand_id
1 'polypeptide(L)'
;MALPKIEHHQADRLREVESLLAARDEHLASQEKLLRNILGLIPQIQKQMATVINHTETSAIEIGDKVRFIYEKAQDHLVESTEINKQFSGGNQEDEDKLSLSGVITVALKLLQDMTEMLDENGKLNVHYAESIQTILENTATINKITEDIQYISDQTNLLALNAAIEAARAGEHGRGFSVVAEEVRKLSDRTNQASNDITQIVGKVNDSVGAISKSLNENRVKTENKKDSVDRAVKSLLTTARESTEVFSKLVDSSVVSSKSVAHNIDHIILSLQFQDITKQEIEAAVIPIRQISNLAEEMISRLSGARGAMDSFGKVAVGQNMPPMDMGSRHELRGVDAQRAPETKSASAQMAKPSEVFVFDTPDEKAMQDEVAKPKQEEDKSASRGDVILF
;
A
#
# COMPACT_ATOMS: atom_id res chain seq x y z
N MET A 1 114.55 30.04 5.65
CA MET A 1 113.73 28.94 6.21
C MET A 1 112.51 29.58 6.87
N ALA A 2 111.31 29.01 6.66
CA ALA A 2 109.97 29.47 7.12
C ALA A 2 109.15 30.40 6.19
N LEU A 3 108.70 29.88 5.04
CA LEU A 3 107.56 30.44 4.26
C LEU A 3 106.63 29.46 3.49
N PRO A 4 106.56 28.12 3.72
CA PRO A 4 105.53 27.28 3.07
C PRO A 4 104.29 26.93 3.92
N LYS A 5 104.24 27.28 5.22
CA LYS A 5 103.14 26.86 6.11
C LYS A 5 101.85 27.69 5.99
N ILE A 6 101.91 28.91 5.46
CA ILE A 6 100.75 29.82 5.38
C ILE A 6 99.88 29.51 4.14
N GLU A 7 100.50 29.20 2.99
CA GLU A 7 99.77 28.84 1.76
C GLU A 7 99.06 27.48 1.86
N HIS A 8 99.67 26.47 2.50
CA HIS A 8 99.02 25.17 2.74
C HIS A 8 97.81 25.30 3.67
N HIS A 9 97.92 26.12 4.72
CA HIS A 9 96.83 26.32 5.68
C HIS A 9 95.68 27.19 5.15
N GLN A 10 95.94 27.99 4.11
CA GLN A 10 94.90 28.68 3.33
C GLN A 10 94.26 27.76 2.29
N ALA A 11 95.02 26.89 1.62
CA ALA A 11 94.51 25.91 0.66
C ALA A 11 93.65 24.82 1.34
N ASP A 12 94.06 24.33 2.51
CA ASP A 12 93.26 23.37 3.29
C ASP A 12 91.97 24.01 3.82
N ARG A 13 92.02 25.29 4.24
CA ARG A 13 90.80 26.05 4.60
C ARG A 13 89.90 26.31 3.40
N LEU A 14 90.44 26.55 2.21
CA LEU A 14 89.65 26.69 0.98
C LEU A 14 88.94 25.37 0.64
N ARG A 15 89.65 24.23 0.71
CA ARG A 15 89.08 22.89 0.48
C ARG A 15 88.01 22.52 1.52
N GLU A 16 88.22 22.88 2.78
CA GLU A 16 87.23 22.69 3.84
C GLU A 16 85.97 23.52 3.58
N VAL A 17 86.11 24.78 3.16
CA VAL A 17 84.99 25.65 2.77
C VAL A 17 84.29 25.13 1.51
N GLU A 18 85.02 24.68 0.50
CA GLU A 18 84.45 24.07 -0.71
C GLU A 18 83.65 22.79 -0.39
N SER A 19 84.18 21.92 0.48
CA SER A 19 83.49 20.72 0.94
C SER A 19 82.22 21.05 1.72
N LEU A 20 82.25 22.07 2.58
CA LEU A 20 81.08 22.53 3.34
C LEU A 20 80.03 23.20 2.43
N LEU A 21 80.47 23.95 1.42
CA LEU A 21 79.59 24.55 0.41
C LEU A 21 78.93 23.49 -0.47
N ALA A 22 79.67 22.45 -0.89
CA ALA A 22 79.15 21.34 -1.68
C ALA A 22 78.12 20.50 -0.89
N ALA A 23 78.43 20.18 0.38
CA ALA A 23 77.49 19.48 1.26
C ALA A 23 76.21 20.29 1.50
N ARG A 24 76.33 21.63 1.58
CA ARG A 24 75.18 22.52 1.73
C ARG A 24 74.37 22.65 0.43
N ASP A 25 75.01 22.68 -0.74
CA ASP A 25 74.33 22.65 -2.04
C ASP A 25 73.53 21.36 -2.23
N GLU A 26 74.12 20.20 -1.90
CA GLU A 26 73.44 18.91 -1.94
C GLU A 26 72.22 18.87 -1.01
N HIS A 27 72.35 19.42 0.21
CA HIS A 27 71.25 19.52 1.16
C HIS A 27 70.12 20.46 0.66
N LEU A 28 70.46 21.62 0.10
CA LEU A 28 69.48 22.56 -0.47
C LEU A 28 68.77 21.95 -1.69
N ALA A 29 69.48 21.22 -2.55
CA ALA A 29 68.91 20.51 -3.69
C ALA A 29 67.95 19.39 -3.25
N SER A 30 68.27 18.67 -2.18
CA SER A 30 67.38 17.67 -1.58
C SER A 30 66.09 18.30 -1.03
N GLN A 31 66.20 19.43 -0.32
CA GLN A 31 65.04 20.18 0.18
C GLN A 31 64.16 20.73 -0.95
N GLU A 32 64.76 21.27 -2.01
CA GLU A 32 64.05 21.75 -3.20
C GLU A 32 63.27 20.61 -3.88
N LYS A 33 63.89 19.43 -4.02
CA LYS A 33 63.24 18.23 -4.58
C LYS A 33 62.04 17.80 -3.73
N LEU A 34 62.15 17.83 -2.40
CA LEU A 34 61.05 17.48 -1.51
C LEU A 34 59.88 18.48 -1.61
N LEU A 35 60.17 19.79 -1.66
CA LEU A 35 59.15 20.83 -1.86
C LEU A 35 58.47 20.72 -3.22
N ARG A 36 59.21 20.39 -4.29
CA ARG A 36 58.64 20.14 -5.62
C ARG A 36 57.72 18.92 -5.63
N ASN A 37 58.07 17.86 -4.90
CA ASN A 37 57.18 16.70 -4.74
C ASN A 37 55.89 17.07 -4.00
N ILE A 38 55.98 17.86 -2.92
CA ILE A 38 54.79 18.35 -2.18
C ILE A 38 53.91 19.20 -3.10
N LEU A 39 54.50 20.14 -3.86
CA LEU A 39 53.76 20.97 -4.82
C LEU A 39 53.07 20.13 -5.90
N GLY A 40 53.68 19.02 -6.33
CA GLY A 40 53.05 18.09 -7.27
C GLY A 40 51.80 17.39 -6.72
N LEU A 41 51.71 17.19 -5.41
CA LEU A 41 50.56 16.54 -4.75
C LEU A 41 49.39 17.49 -4.49
N ILE A 42 49.65 18.80 -4.35
CA ILE A 42 48.61 19.80 -4.03
C ILE A 42 47.48 19.84 -5.07
N PRO A 43 47.75 19.91 -6.40
CA PRO A 43 46.70 19.87 -7.41
C PRO A 43 45.88 18.57 -7.37
N GLN A 44 46.51 17.45 -7.02
CA GLN A 44 45.82 16.16 -6.87
C GLN A 44 44.88 16.17 -5.67
N ILE A 45 45.32 16.69 -4.52
CA ILE A 45 44.48 16.85 -3.32
C ILE A 45 43.33 17.81 -3.60
N GLN A 46 43.59 18.96 -4.23
CA GLN A 46 42.55 19.92 -4.60
C GLN A 46 41.51 19.33 -5.55
N LYS A 47 41.95 18.57 -6.56
CA LYS A 47 41.05 17.85 -7.49
C LYS A 47 40.21 16.81 -6.75
N GLN A 48 40.81 16.06 -5.82
CA GLN A 48 40.08 15.08 -5.00
C GLN A 48 39.04 15.77 -4.12
N MET A 49 39.40 16.86 -3.43
CA MET A 49 38.46 17.63 -2.60
C MET A 49 37.29 18.20 -3.42
N ALA A 50 37.56 18.78 -4.60
CA ALA A 50 36.52 19.26 -5.50
C ALA A 50 35.58 18.12 -5.96
N THR A 51 36.14 16.94 -6.24
CA THR A 51 35.35 15.76 -6.61
C THR A 51 34.46 15.31 -5.44
N VAL A 52 35.00 15.29 -4.21
CA VAL A 52 34.23 14.93 -3.01
C VAL A 52 33.12 15.95 -2.75
N ILE A 53 33.38 17.26 -2.88
CA ILE A 53 32.35 18.30 -2.75
C ILE A 53 31.22 18.07 -3.75
N ASN A 54 31.55 17.90 -5.03
CA ASN A 54 30.54 17.72 -6.08
C ASN A 54 29.72 16.42 -5.90
N HIS A 55 30.37 15.32 -5.52
CA HIS A 55 29.68 14.05 -5.27
C HIS A 55 28.78 14.12 -4.03
N THR A 56 29.25 14.80 -2.98
CA THR A 56 28.48 15.06 -1.77
C THR A 56 27.26 15.90 -2.12
N GLU A 57 27.43 17.06 -2.76
CA GLU A 57 26.32 17.94 -3.18
C GLU A 57 25.29 17.23 -4.05
N THR A 58 25.73 16.46 -5.06
CA THR A 58 24.81 15.69 -5.91
C THR A 58 24.04 14.64 -5.11
N SER A 59 24.71 13.92 -4.21
CA SER A 59 24.07 12.93 -3.35
C SER A 59 23.06 13.57 -2.39
N ALA A 60 23.34 14.78 -1.89
CA ALA A 60 22.44 15.55 -1.04
C ALA A 60 21.09 15.79 -1.72
N ILE A 61 21.16 16.29 -2.95
CA ILE A 61 20.01 16.66 -3.76
C ILE A 61 19.20 15.40 -4.10
N GLU A 62 19.86 14.33 -4.52
CA GLU A 62 19.20 13.06 -4.82
C GLU A 62 18.49 12.45 -3.59
N ILE A 63 19.11 12.53 -2.41
CA ILE A 63 18.48 12.07 -1.17
C ILE A 63 17.29 12.96 -0.82
N GLY A 64 17.41 14.30 -0.93
CA GLY A 64 16.33 15.23 -0.69
C GLY A 64 15.09 14.97 -1.56
N ASP A 65 15.30 14.74 -2.87
CA ASP A 65 14.21 14.43 -3.80
C ASP A 65 13.52 13.11 -3.45
N LYS A 66 14.28 12.05 -3.13
CA LYS A 66 13.72 10.75 -2.72
C LYS A 66 12.96 10.86 -1.40
N VAL A 67 13.48 11.60 -0.44
CA VAL A 67 12.85 11.81 0.87
C VAL A 67 11.52 12.55 0.71
N ARG A 68 11.49 13.61 -0.11
CA ARG A 68 10.24 14.33 -0.42
C ARG A 68 9.19 13.41 -1.04
N PHE A 69 9.59 12.58 -2.00
CA PHE A 69 8.69 11.60 -2.62
C PHE A 69 8.13 10.60 -1.59
N ILE A 70 8.97 10.07 -0.69
CA ILE A 70 8.52 9.14 0.36
C ILE A 70 7.58 9.85 1.34
N TYR A 71 7.84 11.11 1.68
CA TYR A 71 7.00 11.91 2.56
C TYR A 71 5.59 12.10 1.97
N GLU A 72 5.52 12.55 0.72
CA GLU A 72 4.25 12.71 -0.01
C GLU A 72 3.49 11.38 -0.06
N LYS A 73 4.17 10.27 -0.37
CA LYS A 73 3.55 8.95 -0.39
C LYS A 73 3.07 8.47 0.97
N ALA A 74 3.79 8.77 2.05
CA ALA A 74 3.36 8.44 3.41
C ALA A 74 2.12 9.25 3.82
N GLN A 75 2.05 10.52 3.40
CA GLN A 75 0.88 11.37 3.64
C GLN A 75 -0.35 10.92 2.84
N ASP A 76 -0.18 10.59 1.56
CA ASP A 76 -1.22 10.00 0.72
C ASP A 76 -1.78 8.73 1.39
N HIS A 77 -0.88 7.86 1.86
CA HIS A 77 -1.25 6.60 2.51
C HIS A 77 -1.98 6.81 3.85
N LEU A 78 -1.69 7.88 4.60
CA LEU A 78 -2.45 8.25 5.80
C LEU A 78 -3.89 8.63 5.44
N VAL A 79 -4.08 9.47 4.43
CA VAL A 79 -5.42 9.87 3.95
C VAL A 79 -6.18 8.65 3.47
N GLU A 80 -5.57 7.82 2.64
CA GLU A 80 -6.17 6.58 2.13
C GLU A 80 -6.57 5.62 3.27
N SER A 81 -5.69 5.41 4.26
CA SER A 81 -5.96 4.56 5.42
C SER A 81 -7.16 5.06 6.22
N THR A 82 -7.29 6.37 6.42
CA THR A 82 -8.45 6.96 7.12
C THR A 82 -9.76 6.84 6.32
N GLU A 83 -9.70 6.97 5.00
CA GLU A 83 -10.87 6.79 4.13
C GLU A 83 -11.32 5.32 4.09
N ILE A 84 -10.38 4.37 4.00
CA ILE A 84 -10.66 2.94 4.13
C ILE A 84 -11.36 2.69 5.48
N ASN A 85 -10.84 3.24 6.57
CA ASN A 85 -11.48 3.09 7.87
C ASN A 85 -12.92 3.59 7.88
N LYS A 86 -13.20 4.75 7.27
CA LYS A 86 -14.54 5.31 7.16
C LYS A 86 -15.50 4.39 6.40
N GLN A 87 -15.04 3.76 5.32
CA GLN A 87 -15.83 2.80 4.53
C GLN A 87 -16.15 1.50 5.27
N PHE A 88 -15.26 1.06 6.17
CA PHE A 88 -15.44 -0.17 6.97
C PHE A 88 -16.18 0.05 8.29
N SER A 89 -16.01 1.21 8.93
CA SER A 89 -16.64 1.55 10.21
C SER A 89 -18.05 2.14 10.06
N GLY A 90 -18.51 2.37 8.83
CA GLY A 90 -19.86 2.90 8.56
C GLY A 90 -19.95 4.40 8.82
N GLY A 91 -18.95 5.17 8.39
CA GLY A 91 -18.98 6.63 8.48
C GLY A 91 -20.19 7.22 7.75
N ASN A 92 -20.80 8.23 8.38
CA ASN A 92 -22.03 8.93 8.00
C ASN A 92 -22.47 8.81 6.53
N GLN A 93 -23.75 8.47 6.38
CA GLN A 93 -24.66 8.27 5.24
C GLN A 93 -24.58 9.20 4.01
N GLU A 94 -23.54 9.98 3.78
CA GLU A 94 -23.51 10.99 2.70
C GLU A 94 -23.07 10.46 1.32
N ASP A 95 -22.44 9.28 1.23
CA ASP A 95 -22.07 8.66 -0.06
C ASP A 95 -22.94 7.42 -0.35
N GLU A 96 -24.11 7.60 -0.97
CA GLU A 96 -25.01 6.52 -1.42
C GLU A 96 -24.35 5.55 -2.43
N ASP A 97 -23.27 5.98 -3.09
CA ASP A 97 -22.63 5.24 -4.18
C ASP A 97 -21.46 4.33 -3.74
N LYS A 98 -21.02 4.39 -2.47
CA LYS A 98 -19.95 3.51 -1.97
C LYS A 98 -20.54 2.34 -1.18
N LEU A 99 -20.30 1.13 -1.69
CA LEU A 99 -20.60 -0.14 -1.02
C LEU A 99 -19.78 -0.27 0.28
N SER A 100 -20.25 0.34 1.36
CA SER A 100 -19.71 0.10 2.70
C SER A 100 -19.96 -1.36 3.11
N LEU A 101 -19.07 -1.92 3.93
CA LEU A 101 -19.26 -3.28 4.47
C LEU A 101 -20.61 -3.38 5.21
N SER A 102 -20.97 -2.34 5.97
CA SER A 102 -22.27 -2.23 6.64
C SER A 102 -23.45 -2.22 5.66
N GLY A 103 -23.32 -1.52 4.52
CA GLY A 103 -24.33 -1.52 3.46
C GLY A 103 -24.52 -2.91 2.84
N VAL A 104 -23.43 -3.59 2.49
CA VAL A 104 -23.46 -4.96 1.94
C VAL A 104 -24.10 -5.94 2.93
N ILE A 105 -23.73 -5.87 4.21
CA ILE A 105 -24.32 -6.70 5.26
C ILE A 105 -25.81 -6.42 5.40
N THR A 106 -26.22 -5.15 5.40
CA THR A 106 -27.64 -4.76 5.51
C THR A 106 -28.45 -5.34 4.35
N VAL A 107 -27.96 -5.22 3.11
CA VAL A 107 -28.63 -5.80 1.93
C VAL A 107 -28.70 -7.32 2.02
N ALA A 108 -27.62 -7.98 2.42
CA ALA A 108 -27.60 -9.43 2.56
C ALA A 108 -28.53 -9.94 3.66
N LEU A 109 -28.58 -9.25 4.81
CA LEU A 109 -29.51 -9.56 5.90
C LEU A 109 -30.96 -9.38 5.46
N LYS A 110 -31.26 -8.30 4.72
CA LYS A 110 -32.59 -8.08 4.14
C LYS A 110 -32.99 -9.22 3.20
N LEU A 111 -32.10 -9.65 2.30
CA LEU A 111 -32.37 -10.76 1.41
C LEU A 111 -32.64 -12.08 2.15
N LEU A 112 -31.89 -12.35 3.24
CA LEU A 112 -32.11 -13.53 4.08
C LEU A 112 -33.41 -13.44 4.88
N GLN A 113 -33.81 -12.24 5.30
CA GLN A 113 -35.12 -11.99 5.90
C GLN A 113 -36.25 -12.26 4.91
N ASP A 114 -36.19 -11.69 3.71
CA ASP A 114 -37.18 -11.93 2.64
C ASP A 114 -37.28 -13.44 2.32
N MET A 115 -36.15 -14.15 2.35
CA MET A 115 -36.12 -15.60 2.16
C MET A 115 -36.79 -16.37 3.31
N THR A 116 -36.65 -15.90 4.54
CA THR A 116 -37.33 -16.48 5.71
C THR A 116 -38.84 -16.29 5.61
N GLU A 117 -39.29 -15.11 5.19
CA GLU A 117 -40.70 -14.81 4.97
C GLU A 117 -41.30 -15.70 3.87
N MET A 118 -40.62 -15.85 2.73
CA MET A 118 -41.05 -16.76 1.66
C MET A 118 -41.12 -18.23 2.12
N LEU A 119 -40.21 -18.67 2.99
CA LEU A 119 -40.23 -20.03 3.54
C LEU A 119 -41.41 -20.24 4.52
N ASP A 120 -41.75 -19.23 5.31
CA ASP A 120 -42.92 -19.27 6.20
C ASP A 120 -44.24 -19.34 5.40
N GLU A 121 -44.35 -18.53 4.34
CA GLU A 121 -45.48 -18.60 3.40
C GLU A 121 -45.59 -19.96 2.73
N ASN A 122 -44.45 -20.55 2.30
CA ASN A 122 -44.43 -21.91 1.74
C ASN A 122 -44.91 -22.95 2.77
N GLY A 123 -44.52 -22.79 4.04
CA GLY A 123 -45.00 -23.61 5.15
C GLY A 123 -46.52 -23.56 5.30
N LYS A 124 -47.10 -22.35 5.30
CA LYS A 124 -48.55 -22.14 5.36
C LYS A 124 -49.28 -22.77 4.18
N LEU A 125 -48.76 -22.60 2.95
CA LEU A 125 -49.33 -23.21 1.75
C LEU A 125 -49.33 -24.74 1.82
N ASN A 126 -48.26 -25.35 2.35
CA ASN A 126 -48.22 -26.81 2.55
C ASN A 126 -49.30 -27.28 3.54
N VAL A 127 -49.60 -26.51 4.61
CA VAL A 127 -50.70 -26.85 5.53
C VAL A 127 -52.06 -26.83 4.80
N HIS A 128 -52.32 -25.78 4.03
CA HIS A 128 -53.57 -25.66 3.26
C HIS A 128 -53.74 -26.78 2.22
N TYR A 129 -52.65 -27.20 1.57
CA TYR A 129 -52.69 -28.36 0.67
C TYR A 129 -52.98 -29.67 1.39
N ALA A 130 -52.46 -29.86 2.61
CA ALA A 130 -52.76 -31.04 3.41
C ALA A 130 -54.25 -31.10 3.78
N GLU A 131 -54.86 -29.98 4.15
CA GLU A 131 -56.30 -29.87 4.41
C GLU A 131 -57.13 -30.17 3.16
N SER A 132 -56.74 -29.60 2.01
CA SER A 132 -57.42 -29.85 0.73
C SER A 132 -57.36 -31.33 0.33
N ILE A 133 -56.21 -31.99 0.54
CA ILE A 133 -56.04 -33.43 0.32
C ILE A 133 -56.98 -34.23 1.22
N GLN A 134 -57.09 -33.86 2.50
CA GLN A 134 -57.98 -34.52 3.44
C GLN A 134 -59.45 -34.44 2.97
N THR A 135 -59.90 -33.26 2.52
CA THR A 135 -61.24 -33.10 1.94
C THR A 135 -61.45 -33.96 0.69
N ILE A 136 -60.44 -34.08 -0.19
CA ILE A 136 -60.55 -34.95 -1.37
C ILE A 136 -60.72 -36.41 -0.94
N LEU A 137 -59.96 -36.89 0.05
CA LEU A 137 -60.07 -38.26 0.57
C LEU A 137 -61.45 -38.55 1.18
N GLU A 138 -62.02 -37.58 1.89
CA GLU A 138 -63.38 -37.71 2.45
C GLU A 138 -64.45 -37.76 1.34
N ASN A 139 -64.29 -36.94 0.31
CA ASN A 139 -65.19 -36.94 -0.85
C ASN A 139 -65.07 -38.24 -1.65
N THR A 140 -63.87 -38.75 -1.89
CA THR A 140 -63.69 -40.03 -2.60
C THR A 140 -64.22 -41.22 -1.81
N ALA A 141 -64.06 -41.23 -0.48
CA ALA A 141 -64.67 -42.23 0.38
C ALA A 141 -66.21 -42.20 0.29
N THR A 142 -66.79 -40.99 0.25
CA THR A 142 -68.24 -40.83 0.09
C THR A 142 -68.73 -41.31 -1.28
N ILE A 143 -68.00 -40.99 -2.35
CA ILE A 143 -68.33 -41.47 -3.71
C ILE A 143 -68.25 -43.00 -3.78
N ASN A 144 -67.23 -43.62 -3.19
CA ASN A 144 -67.11 -45.08 -3.16
C ASN A 144 -68.33 -45.71 -2.47
N LYS A 145 -68.76 -45.18 -1.31
CA LYS A 145 -69.94 -45.67 -0.61
C LYS A 145 -71.22 -45.58 -1.47
N ILE A 146 -71.43 -44.44 -2.13
CA ILE A 146 -72.58 -44.26 -3.04
C ILE A 146 -72.50 -45.24 -4.21
N THR A 147 -71.31 -45.47 -4.74
CA THR A 147 -71.08 -46.40 -5.86
C THR A 147 -71.36 -47.85 -5.46
N GLU A 148 -70.95 -48.26 -4.25
CA GLU A 148 -71.29 -49.56 -3.66
C GLU A 148 -72.81 -49.72 -3.48
N ASP A 149 -73.50 -48.69 -3.00
CA ASP A 149 -74.97 -48.69 -2.86
C ASP A 149 -75.67 -48.83 -4.23
N ILE A 150 -75.18 -48.14 -5.28
CA ILE A 150 -75.70 -48.28 -6.64
C ILE A 150 -75.48 -49.69 -7.18
N GLN A 151 -74.29 -50.25 -6.97
CA GLN A 151 -73.97 -51.63 -7.36
C GLN A 151 -74.94 -52.62 -6.69
N TYR A 152 -75.18 -52.45 -5.39
CA TYR A 152 -76.13 -53.28 -4.63
C TYR A 152 -77.57 -53.17 -5.18
N ILE A 153 -78.06 -51.95 -5.43
CA ILE A 153 -79.40 -51.72 -6.00
C ILE A 153 -79.50 -52.35 -7.40
N SER A 154 -78.46 -52.21 -8.20
CA SER A 154 -78.41 -52.74 -9.55
C SER A 154 -78.40 -54.27 -9.56
N ASP A 155 -77.65 -54.92 -8.67
CA ASP A 155 -77.66 -56.37 -8.47
C ASP A 155 -79.04 -56.87 -8.00
N GLN A 156 -79.70 -56.16 -7.09
CA GLN A 156 -81.07 -56.48 -6.69
C GLN A 156 -82.06 -56.33 -7.84
N THR A 157 -81.92 -55.27 -8.64
CA THR A 157 -82.77 -55.03 -9.81
C THR A 157 -82.56 -56.10 -10.87
N ASN A 158 -81.32 -56.57 -11.05
CA ASN A 158 -80.97 -57.67 -11.94
C ASN A 158 -81.66 -58.98 -11.51
N LEU A 159 -81.62 -59.27 -10.20
CA LEU A 159 -82.32 -60.41 -9.60
C LEU A 159 -83.85 -60.33 -9.76
N LEU A 160 -84.42 -59.14 -9.56
CA LEU A 160 -85.85 -58.90 -9.76
C LEU A 160 -86.25 -59.09 -11.24
N ALA A 161 -85.45 -58.57 -12.16
CA ALA A 161 -85.63 -58.73 -13.60
C ALA A 161 -85.55 -60.19 -14.02
N LEU A 162 -84.60 -60.95 -13.47
CA LEU A 162 -84.47 -62.39 -13.71
C LEU A 162 -85.73 -63.15 -13.22
N ASN A 163 -86.20 -62.86 -12.01
CA ASN A 163 -87.41 -63.46 -11.48
C ASN A 163 -88.64 -63.11 -12.33
N ALA A 164 -88.74 -61.87 -12.81
CA ALA A 164 -89.81 -61.44 -13.71
C ALA A 164 -89.73 -62.14 -15.08
N ALA A 165 -88.53 -62.33 -15.63
CA ALA A 165 -88.33 -63.07 -16.88
C ALA A 165 -88.74 -64.54 -16.75
N ILE A 166 -88.45 -65.18 -15.61
CA ILE A 166 -88.87 -66.56 -15.30
C ILE A 166 -90.40 -66.64 -15.24
N GLU A 167 -91.05 -65.73 -14.53
CA GLU A 167 -92.51 -65.75 -14.37
C GLU A 167 -93.23 -65.39 -15.68
N ALA A 168 -92.66 -64.48 -16.49
CA ALA A 168 -93.14 -64.19 -17.84
C ALA A 168 -93.04 -65.41 -18.77
N ALA A 169 -91.95 -66.19 -18.68
CA ALA A 169 -91.84 -67.46 -19.41
C ALA A 169 -92.87 -68.49 -18.94
N ARG A 170 -93.16 -68.51 -17.62
CA ARG A 170 -94.14 -69.41 -17.01
C ARG A 170 -95.58 -69.10 -17.44
N ALA A 171 -95.91 -67.84 -17.68
CA ALA A 171 -97.22 -67.40 -18.19
C ALA A 171 -97.43 -67.67 -19.70
N GLY A 172 -96.43 -68.19 -20.41
CA GLY A 172 -96.53 -68.57 -21.82
C GLY A 172 -96.86 -67.40 -22.75
N GLU A 173 -97.86 -67.56 -23.62
CA GLU A 173 -98.28 -66.51 -24.58
C GLU A 173 -98.75 -65.21 -23.90
N HIS A 174 -99.36 -65.30 -22.71
CA HIS A 174 -99.81 -64.13 -21.95
C HIS A 174 -98.65 -63.32 -21.33
N GLY A 175 -97.46 -63.92 -21.18
CA GLY A 175 -96.28 -63.30 -20.59
C GLY A 175 -95.31 -62.64 -21.57
N ARG A 176 -95.55 -62.74 -22.89
CA ARG A 176 -94.62 -62.25 -23.92
C ARG A 176 -94.20 -60.78 -23.75
N GLY A 177 -95.15 -59.89 -23.47
CA GLY A 177 -94.85 -58.46 -23.24
C GLY A 177 -93.99 -58.23 -21.99
N PHE A 178 -94.28 -58.95 -20.90
CA PHE A 178 -93.51 -58.88 -19.66
C PHE A 178 -92.09 -59.45 -19.82
N SER A 179 -91.90 -60.48 -20.65
CA SER A 179 -90.59 -61.05 -20.92
C SER A 179 -89.64 -60.05 -21.60
N VAL A 180 -90.15 -59.26 -22.55
CA VAL A 180 -89.37 -58.20 -23.22
C VAL A 180 -88.96 -57.11 -22.23
N VAL A 181 -89.89 -56.66 -21.37
CA VAL A 181 -89.59 -55.66 -20.34
C VAL A 181 -88.56 -56.19 -19.34
N ALA A 182 -88.71 -57.44 -18.88
CA ALA A 182 -87.79 -58.05 -17.94
C ALA A 182 -86.36 -58.14 -18.50
N GLU A 183 -86.19 -58.54 -19.76
CA GLU A 183 -84.86 -58.58 -20.38
C GLU A 183 -84.24 -57.17 -20.55
N GLU A 184 -85.05 -56.16 -20.84
CA GLU A 184 -84.56 -54.78 -20.95
C GLU A 184 -84.13 -54.21 -19.58
N VAL A 185 -84.89 -54.50 -18.52
CA VAL A 185 -84.50 -54.15 -17.14
C VAL A 185 -83.18 -54.86 -16.77
N ARG A 186 -83.04 -56.15 -17.13
CA ARG A 186 -81.81 -56.93 -16.89
C ARG A 186 -80.59 -56.27 -17.53
N LYS A 187 -80.69 -55.91 -18.82
CA LYS A 187 -79.63 -55.19 -19.54
C LYS A 187 -79.31 -53.83 -18.91
N LEU A 188 -80.32 -53.10 -18.42
CA LEU A 188 -80.13 -51.81 -17.79
C LEU A 188 -79.37 -51.95 -16.44
N SER A 189 -79.69 -52.98 -15.66
CA SER A 189 -78.93 -53.35 -14.45
C SER A 189 -77.49 -53.72 -14.79
N ASP A 190 -77.25 -54.60 -15.76
CA ASP A 190 -75.88 -54.98 -16.15
C ASP A 190 -75.07 -53.75 -16.61
N ARG A 191 -75.68 -52.83 -17.36
CA ARG A 191 -75.04 -51.55 -17.75
C ARG A 191 -74.77 -50.64 -16.56
N THR A 192 -75.66 -50.61 -15.57
CA THR A 192 -75.49 -49.82 -14.34
C THR A 192 -74.33 -50.37 -13.51
N ASN A 193 -74.22 -51.69 -13.37
CA ASN A 193 -73.10 -52.36 -12.73
C ASN A 193 -71.76 -52.04 -13.42
N GLN A 194 -71.73 -52.07 -14.76
CA GLN A 194 -70.53 -51.71 -15.50
C GLN A 194 -70.12 -50.26 -15.24
N ALA A 195 -71.08 -49.33 -15.26
CA ALA A 195 -70.81 -47.91 -14.98
C ALA A 195 -70.32 -47.68 -13.55
N SER A 196 -70.90 -48.37 -12.56
CA SER A 196 -70.44 -48.32 -11.17
C SER A 196 -69.00 -48.84 -11.02
N ASN A 197 -68.67 -49.96 -11.66
CA ASN A 197 -67.29 -50.48 -11.66
C ASN A 197 -66.30 -49.48 -12.29
N ASP A 198 -66.67 -48.82 -13.38
CA ASP A 198 -65.84 -47.80 -14.02
C ASP A 198 -65.62 -46.59 -13.09
N ILE A 199 -66.65 -46.18 -12.33
CA ILE A 199 -66.53 -45.13 -11.30
C ILE A 199 -65.54 -45.57 -10.21
N THR A 200 -65.66 -46.78 -9.67
CA THR A 200 -64.73 -47.30 -8.64
C THR A 200 -63.28 -47.29 -9.14
N GLN A 201 -63.04 -47.66 -10.40
CA GLN A 201 -61.69 -47.59 -10.99
C GLN A 201 -61.16 -46.16 -11.07
N ILE A 202 -62.00 -45.19 -11.45
CA ILE A 202 -61.61 -43.77 -11.49
C ILE A 202 -61.29 -43.26 -10.09
N VAL A 203 -62.13 -43.57 -9.09
CA VAL A 203 -61.90 -43.19 -7.70
C VAL A 203 -60.59 -43.79 -7.16
N GLY A 204 -60.29 -45.05 -7.51
CA GLY A 204 -59.00 -45.67 -7.21
C GLY A 204 -57.81 -44.86 -7.73
N LYS A 205 -57.86 -44.45 -9.01
CA LYS A 205 -56.80 -43.60 -9.61
C LYS A 205 -56.68 -42.23 -8.93
N VAL A 206 -57.79 -41.65 -8.49
CA VAL A 206 -57.77 -40.38 -7.73
C VAL A 206 -57.08 -40.59 -6.39
N ASN A 207 -57.40 -41.66 -5.66
CA ASN A 207 -56.76 -41.98 -4.38
C ASN A 207 -55.25 -42.21 -4.53
N ASP A 208 -54.82 -42.93 -5.57
CA ASP A 208 -53.39 -43.12 -5.86
C ASP A 208 -52.67 -41.78 -6.12
N SER A 209 -53.30 -40.91 -6.91
CA SER A 209 -52.77 -39.58 -7.23
C SER A 209 -52.66 -38.71 -5.97
N VAL A 210 -53.67 -38.74 -5.11
CA VAL A 210 -53.67 -38.03 -3.83
C VAL A 210 -52.59 -38.56 -2.89
N GLY A 211 -52.39 -39.89 -2.85
CA GLY A 211 -51.30 -40.50 -2.08
C GLY A 211 -49.91 -40.01 -2.53
N ALA A 212 -49.69 -39.91 -3.85
CA ALA A 212 -48.46 -39.38 -4.41
C ALA A 212 -48.25 -37.88 -4.05
N ILE A 213 -49.31 -37.07 -4.15
CA ILE A 213 -49.26 -35.65 -3.75
C ILE A 213 -48.94 -35.52 -2.26
N SER A 214 -49.60 -36.30 -1.40
CA SER A 214 -49.37 -36.29 0.05
C SER A 214 -47.92 -36.62 0.42
N LYS A 215 -47.32 -37.63 -0.25
CA LYS A 215 -45.90 -37.93 -0.09
C LYS A 215 -45.01 -36.75 -0.50
N SER A 216 -45.26 -36.17 -1.68
CA SER A 216 -44.49 -35.01 -2.17
C SER A 216 -44.63 -33.81 -1.23
N LEU A 217 -45.79 -33.61 -0.62
CA LEU A 217 -46.06 -32.54 0.33
C LEU A 217 -45.25 -32.71 1.62
N ASN A 218 -45.19 -33.93 2.15
CA ASN A 218 -44.37 -34.23 3.32
C ASN A 218 -42.87 -34.05 3.04
N GLU A 219 -42.39 -34.48 1.87
CA GLU A 219 -41.01 -34.21 1.44
C GLU A 219 -40.73 -32.72 1.30
N ASN A 220 -41.68 -31.94 0.75
CA ASN A 220 -41.56 -30.48 0.66
C ASN A 220 -41.49 -29.84 2.04
N ARG A 221 -42.34 -30.25 2.98
CA ARG A 221 -42.31 -29.76 4.37
C ARG A 221 -40.93 -29.95 5.01
N VAL A 222 -40.35 -31.15 4.90
CA VAL A 222 -39.01 -31.44 5.44
C VAL A 222 -37.94 -30.58 4.76
N LYS A 223 -38.02 -30.39 3.43
CA LYS A 223 -37.09 -29.52 2.69
C LYS A 223 -37.22 -28.05 3.11
N THR A 224 -38.43 -27.55 3.35
CA THR A 224 -38.67 -26.18 3.81
C THR A 224 -38.09 -25.96 5.20
N GLU A 225 -38.25 -26.91 6.12
CA GLU A 225 -37.64 -26.83 7.46
C GLU A 225 -36.11 -26.80 7.39
N ASN A 226 -35.50 -27.70 6.62
CA ASN A 226 -34.05 -27.74 6.43
C ASN A 226 -33.50 -26.44 5.79
N LYS A 227 -34.28 -25.82 4.90
CA LYS A 227 -33.93 -24.52 4.30
C LYS A 227 -33.98 -23.41 5.34
N LYS A 228 -34.99 -23.39 6.22
CA LYS A 228 -35.11 -22.42 7.31
C LYS A 228 -33.89 -22.48 8.25
N ASP A 229 -33.51 -23.68 8.69
CA ASP A 229 -32.29 -23.88 9.48
C ASP A 229 -31.03 -23.39 8.76
N SER A 230 -30.97 -23.57 7.44
CA SER A 230 -29.83 -23.14 6.64
C SER A 230 -29.77 -21.62 6.50
N VAL A 231 -30.90 -20.95 6.37
CA VAL A 231 -31.00 -19.48 6.37
C VAL A 231 -30.57 -18.93 7.73
N ASP A 232 -31.03 -19.50 8.84
CA ASP A 232 -30.63 -19.10 10.19
C ASP A 232 -29.12 -19.24 10.42
N ARG A 233 -28.52 -20.35 9.93
CA ARG A 233 -27.06 -20.52 9.94
C ARG A 233 -26.35 -19.49 9.08
N ALA A 234 -26.88 -19.18 7.89
CA ALA A 234 -26.31 -18.17 7.00
C ALA A 234 -26.32 -16.79 7.65
N VAL A 235 -27.42 -16.39 8.30
CA VAL A 235 -27.52 -15.13 9.05
C VAL A 235 -26.46 -15.06 10.15
N LYS A 236 -26.36 -16.10 10.99
CA LYS A 236 -25.36 -16.15 12.07
C LYS A 236 -23.93 -16.08 11.53
N SER A 237 -23.62 -16.86 10.50
CA SER A 237 -22.30 -16.86 9.87
C SER A 237 -21.96 -15.49 9.30
N LEU A 238 -22.89 -14.85 8.59
CA LEU A 238 -22.69 -13.54 7.98
C LEU A 238 -22.41 -12.48 9.04
N LEU A 239 -23.16 -12.47 10.15
CA LEU A 239 -22.94 -11.54 11.26
C LEU A 239 -21.59 -11.76 11.95
N THR A 240 -21.17 -13.01 12.16
CA THR A 240 -19.87 -13.32 12.76
C THR A 240 -18.73 -12.89 11.84
N THR A 241 -18.76 -13.31 10.57
CA THR A 241 -17.74 -12.95 9.58
C THR A 241 -17.65 -11.44 9.37
N ALA A 242 -18.78 -10.74 9.37
CA ALA A 242 -18.83 -9.29 9.34
C ALA A 242 -18.04 -8.65 10.50
N ARG A 243 -18.32 -9.07 11.73
CA ARG A 243 -17.65 -8.56 12.94
C ARG A 243 -16.15 -8.83 12.90
N GLU A 244 -15.75 -10.05 12.58
CA GLU A 244 -14.34 -10.44 12.47
C GLU A 244 -13.62 -9.64 11.38
N SER A 245 -14.27 -9.43 10.23
CA SER A 245 -13.73 -8.63 9.14
C SER A 245 -13.52 -7.17 9.58
N THR A 246 -14.52 -6.54 10.21
CA THR A 246 -14.40 -5.18 10.73
C THR A 246 -13.26 -5.06 11.75
N GLU A 247 -13.11 -6.03 12.65
CA GLU A 247 -12.02 -6.02 13.64
C GLU A 247 -10.64 -6.13 13.00
N VAL A 248 -10.47 -7.05 12.03
CA VAL A 248 -9.20 -7.23 11.30
C VAL A 248 -8.86 -5.96 10.51
N PHE A 249 -9.83 -5.38 9.81
CA PHE A 249 -9.62 -4.14 9.05
C PHE A 249 -9.26 -2.98 9.97
N SER A 250 -9.94 -2.82 11.10
CA SER A 250 -9.63 -1.75 12.06
C SER A 250 -8.17 -1.86 12.56
N LYS A 251 -7.73 -3.07 12.92
CA LYS A 251 -6.32 -3.30 13.33
C LYS A 251 -5.32 -3.01 12.21
N LEU A 252 -5.64 -3.38 10.97
CA LEU A 252 -4.78 -3.12 9.81
C LEU A 252 -4.64 -1.62 9.54
N VAL A 253 -5.75 -0.88 9.58
CA VAL A 253 -5.76 0.58 9.46
C VAL A 253 -4.91 1.21 10.55
N ASP A 254 -5.13 0.84 11.82
CA ASP A 254 -4.38 1.41 12.95
C ASP A 254 -2.87 1.16 12.80
N SER A 255 -2.48 -0.07 12.43
CA SER A 255 -1.09 -0.42 12.16
C SER A 255 -0.51 0.38 10.99
N SER A 256 -1.30 0.58 9.93
CA SER A 256 -0.93 1.39 8.76
C SER A 256 -0.71 2.87 9.14
N VAL A 257 -1.59 3.44 9.97
CA VAL A 257 -1.47 4.82 10.47
C VAL A 257 -0.20 4.98 11.32
N VAL A 258 0.05 4.04 12.24
CA VAL A 258 1.25 4.05 13.09
C VAL A 258 2.53 3.93 12.23
N SER A 259 2.53 3.02 11.26
CA SER A 259 3.67 2.83 10.34
C SER A 259 3.95 4.10 9.54
N SER A 260 2.92 4.72 8.96
CA SER A 260 3.06 5.92 8.15
C SER A 260 3.55 7.12 8.97
N LYS A 261 3.09 7.27 10.23
CA LYS A 261 3.64 8.25 11.17
C LYS A 261 5.12 7.99 11.49
N SER A 262 5.51 6.72 11.66
CA SER A 262 6.92 6.37 11.86
C SER A 262 7.78 6.71 10.64
N VAL A 263 7.26 6.53 9.42
CA VAL A 263 7.95 6.94 8.18
C VAL A 263 8.14 8.46 8.16
N ALA A 264 7.09 9.23 8.45
CA ALA A 264 7.18 10.69 8.54
C ALA A 264 8.23 11.14 9.58
N HIS A 265 8.25 10.51 10.76
CA HIS A 265 9.25 10.81 11.78
C HIS A 265 10.69 10.48 11.32
N ASN A 266 10.90 9.34 10.64
CA ASN A 266 12.21 8.99 10.11
C ASN A 266 12.68 9.98 9.04
N ILE A 267 11.75 10.54 8.28
CA ILE A 267 12.04 11.59 7.29
C ILE A 267 12.54 12.86 7.97
N ASP A 268 11.95 13.27 9.09
CA ASP A 268 12.43 14.43 9.85
C ASP A 268 13.92 14.28 10.23
N HIS A 269 14.32 13.08 10.68
CA HIS A 269 15.73 12.78 11.00
C HIS A 269 16.66 12.79 9.77
N ILE A 270 16.17 12.37 8.61
CA ILE A 270 16.96 12.42 7.37
C ILE A 270 17.14 13.87 6.91
N ILE A 271 16.12 14.71 7.03
CA ILE A 271 16.21 16.15 6.69
C ILE A 271 17.25 16.83 7.59
N LEU A 272 17.24 16.55 8.90
CA LEU A 272 18.29 17.02 9.81
C LEU A 272 19.68 16.52 9.41
N SER A 273 19.78 15.26 8.98
CA SER A 273 21.05 14.66 8.52
C SER A 273 21.60 15.33 7.26
N LEU A 274 20.73 15.75 6.34
CA LEU A 274 21.12 16.51 5.15
C LEU A 274 21.70 17.89 5.50
N GLN A 275 21.29 18.51 6.61
CA GLN A 275 21.88 19.78 7.05
C GLN A 275 23.36 19.61 7.48
N PHE A 276 23.71 18.49 8.13
CA PHE A 276 25.12 18.20 8.47
C PHE A 276 26.01 18.02 7.24
N GLN A 277 25.41 17.70 6.09
CA GLN A 277 26.14 17.59 4.84
C GLN A 277 26.61 18.95 4.30
N ASP A 278 25.82 20.01 4.48
CA ASP A 278 26.24 21.37 4.12
C ASP A 278 27.41 21.83 5.00
N ILE A 279 27.39 21.48 6.29
CA ILE A 279 28.51 21.69 7.21
C ILE A 279 29.76 20.95 6.71
N THR A 280 29.62 19.68 6.30
CA THR A 280 30.72 18.87 5.77
C THR A 280 31.33 19.51 4.51
N LYS A 281 30.50 20.05 3.62
CA LYS A 281 30.95 20.81 2.44
C LYS A 281 31.77 22.03 2.85
N GLN A 282 31.26 22.84 3.79
CA GLN A 282 31.94 24.05 4.27
C GLN A 282 33.30 23.72 4.92
N GLU A 283 33.39 22.62 5.69
CA GLU A 283 34.66 22.18 6.29
C GLU A 283 35.69 21.78 5.23
N ILE A 284 35.26 21.07 4.18
CA ILE A 284 36.15 20.70 3.06
C ILE A 284 36.59 21.96 2.31
N GLU A 285 35.69 22.87 2.00
CA GLU A 285 36.01 24.15 1.34
C GLU A 285 37.00 24.98 2.19
N ALA A 286 36.78 25.03 3.51
CA ALA A 286 37.68 25.70 4.44
C ALA A 286 39.08 25.06 4.46
N ALA A 287 39.18 23.73 4.32
CA ALA A 287 40.46 23.01 4.24
C ALA A 287 41.23 23.27 2.92
N VAL A 288 40.56 23.71 1.85
CA VAL A 288 41.26 24.10 0.60
C VAL A 288 42.14 25.35 0.80
N ILE A 289 41.71 26.27 1.68
CA ILE A 289 42.43 27.52 1.95
C ILE A 289 43.85 27.28 2.52
N PRO A 290 44.06 26.54 3.62
CA PRO A 290 45.40 26.27 4.14
C PRO A 290 46.24 25.44 3.17
N ILE A 291 45.65 24.53 2.38
CA ILE A 291 46.37 23.79 1.33
C ILE A 291 46.94 24.76 0.28
N ARG A 292 46.16 25.77 -0.11
CA ARG A 292 46.63 26.82 -1.02
C ARG A 292 47.73 27.67 -0.39
N GLN A 293 47.64 27.98 0.91
CA GLN A 293 48.71 28.67 1.64
C GLN A 293 50.00 27.85 1.68
N ILE A 294 49.91 26.53 1.89
CA ILE A 294 51.06 25.60 1.82
C ILE A 294 51.68 25.63 0.43
N SER A 295 50.88 25.66 -0.63
CA SER A 295 51.37 25.81 -2.01
C SER A 295 52.20 27.09 -2.18
N ASN A 296 51.64 28.23 -1.78
CA ASN A 296 52.31 29.52 -1.90
C ASN A 296 53.62 29.57 -1.08
N LEU A 297 53.61 29.05 0.16
CA LEU A 297 54.79 28.97 1.02
C LEU A 297 55.87 28.05 0.43
N ALA A 298 55.47 26.92 -0.15
CA ALA A 298 56.40 25.99 -0.79
C ALA A 298 57.04 26.62 -2.04
N GLU A 299 56.27 27.36 -2.85
CA GLU A 299 56.79 28.13 -3.99
C GLU A 299 57.77 29.21 -3.56
N GLU A 300 57.44 29.96 -2.50
CA GLU A 300 58.32 30.98 -1.94
C GLU A 300 59.62 30.37 -1.40
N MET A 301 59.55 29.24 -0.69
CA MET A 301 60.72 28.52 -0.21
C MET A 301 61.61 28.03 -1.37
N ILE A 302 61.04 27.50 -2.45
CA ILE A 302 61.81 27.12 -3.64
C ILE A 302 62.48 28.33 -4.27
N SER A 303 61.80 29.47 -4.36
CA SER A 303 62.39 30.71 -4.88
C SER A 303 63.55 31.21 -4.00
N ARG A 304 63.45 31.08 -2.68
CA ARG A 304 64.54 31.44 -1.75
C ARG A 304 65.70 30.45 -1.82
N LEU A 305 65.42 29.15 -1.91
CA LEU A 305 66.45 28.10 -2.04
C LEU A 305 67.23 28.26 -3.34
N SER A 306 66.55 28.47 -4.46
CA SER A 306 67.19 28.72 -5.77
C SER A 306 68.03 30.01 -5.76
N GLY A 307 67.55 31.08 -5.12
CA GLY A 307 68.33 32.30 -4.90
C GLY A 307 69.58 32.10 -4.03
N ALA A 308 69.48 31.35 -2.93
CA ALA A 308 70.61 31.02 -2.06
C ALA A 308 71.66 30.15 -2.80
N ARG A 309 71.19 29.23 -3.64
CA ARG A 309 72.03 28.37 -4.48
C ARG A 309 72.79 29.16 -5.55
N GLY A 310 72.11 30.10 -6.21
CA GLY A 310 72.74 31.04 -7.15
C GLY A 310 73.77 31.97 -6.50
N ALA A 311 73.50 32.42 -5.26
CA ALA A 311 74.47 33.20 -4.48
C ALA A 311 75.70 32.36 -4.08
N MET A 312 75.52 31.09 -3.70
CA MET A 312 76.62 30.17 -3.40
C MET A 312 77.51 29.87 -4.62
N ASP A 313 76.92 29.69 -5.81
CA ASP A 313 77.67 29.52 -7.06
C ASP A 313 78.49 30.78 -7.43
N SER A 314 77.93 31.97 -7.18
CA SER A 314 78.66 33.24 -7.36
C SER A 314 79.80 33.43 -6.35
N PHE A 315 79.61 33.02 -5.09
CA PHE A 315 80.65 33.07 -4.05
C PHE A 315 81.78 32.06 -4.33
N GLY A 316 81.45 30.85 -4.80
CA GLY A 316 82.44 29.85 -5.22
C GLY A 316 83.32 30.35 -6.37
N LYS A 317 82.72 31.05 -7.36
CA LYS A 317 83.44 31.68 -8.48
C LYS A 317 84.35 32.85 -8.05
N VAL A 318 84.03 33.55 -6.95
CA VAL A 318 84.85 34.65 -6.41
C VAL A 318 85.99 34.12 -5.51
N ALA A 319 85.77 33.02 -4.78
CA ALA A 319 86.78 32.40 -3.92
C ALA A 319 87.85 31.62 -4.71
N VAL A 320 87.49 31.05 -5.85
CA VAL A 320 88.41 30.42 -6.80
C VAL A 320 88.87 31.49 -7.79
N GLY A 321 90.00 32.13 -7.53
CA GLY A 321 90.50 33.27 -8.32
C GLY A 321 90.53 33.06 -9.84
N GLN A 322 89.44 33.44 -10.51
CA GLN A 322 89.38 33.65 -11.95
C GLN A 322 89.10 35.14 -12.22
N ASN A 323 90.19 35.85 -12.51
CA ASN A 323 90.32 37.14 -13.21
C ASN A 323 89.30 38.26 -12.91
N MET A 324 89.76 39.26 -12.14
CA MET A 324 89.46 40.66 -12.43
C MET A 324 90.34 41.15 -13.60
N PRO A 325 89.82 41.86 -14.60
CA PRO A 325 90.66 42.68 -15.49
C PRO A 325 91.13 43.94 -14.75
N PRO A 326 92.29 44.51 -15.10
CA PRO A 326 92.95 45.54 -14.30
C PRO A 326 92.20 46.88 -14.32
N MET A 327 92.30 47.59 -13.20
CA MET A 327 91.94 49.00 -13.06
C MET A 327 92.66 49.84 -14.12
N ASP A 328 91.89 50.62 -14.87
CA ASP A 328 92.38 51.82 -15.54
C ASP A 328 92.01 53.05 -14.72
N MET A 329 93.03 53.81 -14.35
CA MET A 329 92.96 55.07 -13.62
C MET A 329 93.11 56.21 -14.62
N GLY A 330 92.01 56.92 -14.87
CA GLY A 330 92.05 58.32 -15.26
C GLY A 330 91.21 58.68 -16.48
N SER A 331 90.12 59.40 -16.24
CA SER A 331 89.79 60.66 -16.92
C SER A 331 88.55 61.31 -16.30
N ARG A 332 88.72 62.54 -15.80
CA ARG A 332 87.65 63.48 -15.44
C ARG A 332 86.88 63.92 -16.70
N HIS A 333 85.56 63.92 -16.65
CA HIS A 333 84.69 65.11 -16.74
C HIS A 333 83.23 64.78 -17.15
N GLU A 334 82.30 65.43 -16.45
CA GLU A 334 81.08 66.10 -16.92
C GLU A 334 79.93 65.35 -17.65
N LEU A 335 78.79 65.32 -16.94
CA LEU A 335 77.45 65.81 -17.33
C LEU A 335 76.91 65.59 -18.76
N ARG A 336 75.91 64.70 -18.86
CA ARG A 336 74.59 64.82 -19.57
C ARG A 336 74.00 63.40 -19.60
N GLY A 337 72.81 63.10 -19.09
CA GLY A 337 71.52 63.67 -19.45
C GLY A 337 70.82 62.72 -20.43
N VAL A 338 69.56 62.37 -20.11
CA VAL A 338 68.47 62.00 -21.04
C VAL A 338 68.05 60.50 -21.14
N ASP A 339 66.74 60.32 -20.92
CA ASP A 339 65.77 59.30 -21.34
C ASP A 339 65.62 57.94 -20.65
N ALA A 340 64.59 57.88 -19.79
CA ALA A 340 63.84 56.68 -19.46
C ALA A 340 62.68 56.51 -20.46
N GLN A 341 62.75 55.50 -21.33
CA GLN A 341 61.61 55.02 -22.12
C GLN A 341 61.34 53.53 -21.85
N ARG A 342 60.13 53.31 -21.30
CA ARG A 342 59.18 52.20 -21.47
C ARG A 342 59.71 50.75 -21.62
N ALA A 343 59.31 49.90 -20.67
CA ALA A 343 59.07 48.48 -20.87
C ALA A 343 57.55 48.19 -20.91
N PRO A 344 57.08 47.19 -21.69
CA PRO A 344 55.67 47.05 -22.05
C PRO A 344 54.86 46.20 -21.08
N GLU A 345 53.57 46.52 -21.03
CA GLU A 345 52.47 45.81 -20.39
C GLU A 345 52.29 44.39 -20.97
N THR A 346 52.15 43.39 -20.10
CA THR A 346 51.55 42.09 -20.47
C THR A 346 50.18 41.97 -19.81
N LYS A 347 49.14 42.00 -20.66
CA LYS A 347 47.73 41.80 -20.36
C LYS A 347 47.50 40.39 -19.78
N SER A 348 46.95 40.31 -18.56
CA SER A 348 46.24 39.11 -18.07
C SER A 348 44.75 39.29 -18.27
N ALA A 349 44.13 38.44 -19.09
CA ALA A 349 42.69 38.36 -19.26
C ALA A 349 42.05 37.79 -17.99
N SER A 350 41.20 38.58 -17.33
CA SER A 350 40.35 38.19 -16.21
C SER A 350 39.01 37.68 -16.75
N ALA A 351 38.76 36.37 -16.59
CA ALA A 351 37.44 35.78 -16.75
C ALA A 351 36.56 36.13 -15.53
N GLN A 352 35.32 36.54 -15.80
CA GLN A 352 34.30 36.93 -14.82
C GLN A 352 33.96 35.79 -13.85
N MET A 353 34.02 36.08 -12.54
CA MET A 353 33.36 35.26 -11.52
C MET A 353 31.86 35.63 -11.48
N ALA A 354 31.00 34.63 -11.58
CA ALA A 354 29.58 34.74 -11.28
C ALA A 354 29.35 34.97 -9.78
N LYS A 355 28.34 35.76 -9.43
CA LYS A 355 27.94 36.12 -8.06
C LYS A 355 27.43 34.90 -7.26
N PRO A 356 27.49 34.92 -5.91
CA PRO A 356 26.88 33.88 -5.09
C PRO A 356 25.35 34.02 -5.09
N SER A 357 24.66 32.88 -5.19
CA SER A 357 23.20 32.75 -5.10
C SER A 357 22.71 33.04 -3.67
N GLU A 358 21.58 33.74 -3.58
CA GLU A 358 20.90 34.15 -2.36
C GLU A 358 20.48 32.96 -1.47
N VAL A 359 20.61 33.15 -0.16
CA VAL A 359 20.08 32.27 0.88
C VAL A 359 18.55 32.30 0.82
N PHE A 360 17.92 31.18 0.45
CA PHE A 360 16.48 31.01 0.57
C PHE A 360 16.12 30.62 2.01
N VAL A 361 15.48 31.56 2.71
CA VAL A 361 14.81 31.31 3.99
C VAL A 361 13.50 30.57 3.68
N PHE A 362 13.36 29.35 4.21
CA PHE A 362 12.10 28.62 4.18
C PHE A 362 11.21 29.13 5.33
N ASP A 363 10.08 29.73 4.96
CA ASP A 363 8.98 29.99 5.89
C ASP A 363 8.36 28.63 6.28
N THR A 364 8.56 28.23 7.53
CA THR A 364 7.77 27.18 8.16
C THR A 364 6.35 27.68 8.36
N PRO A 365 5.29 26.89 8.09
CA PRO A 365 3.93 27.28 8.45
C PRO A 365 3.83 27.42 9.98
N ASP A 366 3.24 28.54 10.43
CA ASP A 366 2.98 28.91 11.82
C ASP A 366 2.54 27.71 12.71
N GLU A 367 3.36 27.40 13.72
CA GLU A 367 3.07 26.46 14.82
C GLU A 367 1.86 26.87 15.70
N LYS A 368 1.11 27.91 15.33
CA LYS A 368 -0.02 28.45 16.12
C LYS A 368 -1.40 27.86 15.78
N ALA A 369 -1.53 26.98 14.78
CA ALA A 369 -2.83 26.41 14.41
C ALA A 369 -3.18 25.07 15.09
N MET A 370 -2.31 24.50 15.95
CA MET A 370 -2.52 23.20 16.60
C MET A 370 -2.67 23.25 18.14
N GLN A 371 -3.02 24.40 18.73
CA GLN A 371 -3.29 24.49 20.18
C GLN A 371 -4.76 24.72 20.57
N ASP A 372 -5.69 24.90 19.62
CA ASP A 372 -7.11 25.13 19.92
C ASP A 372 -8.00 23.91 19.61
N GLU A 373 -7.69 22.72 20.15
CA GLU A 373 -8.73 21.66 20.28
C GLU A 373 -8.44 20.57 21.33
N VAL A 374 -7.96 20.94 22.51
CA VAL A 374 -7.96 20.03 23.68
C VAL A 374 -8.76 20.64 24.83
N ALA A 375 -10.01 20.19 24.92
CA ALA A 375 -10.83 19.99 26.11
C ALA A 375 -10.93 21.11 27.17
N LYS A 376 -12.05 21.86 27.13
CA LYS A 376 -12.68 22.42 28.36
C LYS A 376 -13.49 21.32 29.05
N PRO A 377 -13.36 21.09 30.37
CA PRO A 377 -14.34 20.32 31.11
C PRO A 377 -15.54 21.21 31.44
N LYS A 378 -16.73 20.88 30.90
CA LYS A 378 -17.99 21.43 31.41
C LYS A 378 -18.35 20.69 32.70
N GLN A 379 -18.35 21.43 33.81
CA GLN A 379 -19.14 21.09 34.99
C GLN A 379 -20.60 21.48 34.72
N GLU A 380 -21.52 20.53 34.83
CA GLU A 380 -22.97 20.75 35.01
C GLU A 380 -23.53 19.47 35.64
N GLU A 381 -23.66 19.48 36.97
CA GLU A 381 -24.94 19.48 37.69
C GLU A 381 -25.71 18.16 37.66
N ASP A 382 -25.55 17.46 38.77
CA ASP A 382 -26.34 16.35 39.28
C ASP A 382 -27.78 16.80 39.62
N LYS A 383 -28.78 16.31 38.86
CA LYS A 383 -30.19 16.26 39.29
C LYS A 383 -30.91 15.01 38.74
N SER A 384 -31.10 14.06 39.66
CA SER A 384 -32.33 13.30 39.94
C SER A 384 -32.98 12.37 38.90
N ALA A 385 -32.99 11.07 39.26
CA ALA A 385 -34.16 10.18 39.44
C ALA A 385 -34.82 9.44 38.25
N SER A 386 -34.79 8.09 38.35
CA SER A 386 -35.90 7.11 38.26
C SER A 386 -35.37 5.80 37.64
N ARG A 387 -35.16 4.67 38.33
CA ARG A 387 -36.05 3.73 39.07
C ARG A 387 -37.06 2.96 38.17
N GLY A 388 -36.92 1.63 38.16
CA GLY A 388 -37.88 0.59 37.73
C GLY A 388 -37.82 0.21 36.24
N ASP A 389 -37.89 -1.04 35.77
CA ASP A 389 -38.08 -2.34 36.41
C ASP A 389 -37.54 -3.43 35.45
N VAL A 390 -37.02 -4.50 36.03
CA VAL A 390 -36.71 -5.77 35.38
C VAL A 390 -37.98 -6.62 35.42
N ILE A 391 -38.50 -7.03 34.26
CA ILE A 391 -39.50 -8.10 34.18
C ILE A 391 -38.92 -9.23 33.33
N LEU A 392 -38.62 -10.33 34.02
CA LEU A 392 -38.50 -11.68 33.49
C LEU A 392 -39.87 -12.18 33.03
N PHE A 393 -39.94 -12.72 31.82
CA PHE A 393 -40.73 -13.91 31.49
C PHE A 393 -40.01 -14.73 30.42
#